data_AF-A0A2S4PVL4-F1
#
_entry.id   AF-A0A2S4PVL4-F1
#
_cell.length_a   1.000
_cell.length_b   1.000
_cell.length_c   1.000
_cell.angle_alpha   90.00
_cell.angle_beta   90.00
_cell.angle_gamma   90.00
#
_symmetry.space_group_name_H-M   'P 1'
#
loop_
_entity.id
_entity.type
_entity.pdbx_description
1 polymer ?
#
loop_
_entity_poly.entity_id
_entity_poly.type
_entity_poly.pdbx_seq_one_letter_code
_entity_poly.pdbx_strand_id
1 'polypeptide(L)'
;MDEKKLYEVKTLPQLRMALRVLFAVNDWKLTGLQLLVQSEIESLSKSTHIFDVVRLVDETIQEKTIIEGIVRAKWLQNFLAKGINKALESSSTEFDDISLLDNLQDKDFIKFIAKSLVKTYHSRLSKFNKEDTEVQGTEVPDTDSLSALTLKPIASSNDERQNCIKNEISDFWSKPPYASTLFEIEFYEAQSLYYVPKIFLKDQPWVSDESDYYASNCSEEVGHVLVHFLYTGKYQALAIDETKNTEEKLWAELKIAIQVLLALDEWRLPGLQELVQLEIESLCNLIHVFDVVRLIDMELTGLAVEQEIWLKKFLVDSLNTAFEKNCKEFEDLSLLDKLHNMDLIKFLAKNLFKTYHSHISKSRRRGIEVRKNGSSQGTDSASAMTLTPDSTSSDEYESIPKVNTFEPYSFGVIDESNETSFTGYKDQNNSASSSQSYININESSIPGSEDKDESYISIVENKSPQLIPEGKDNTHFFGDKLDSSVGGSQVKSDRSSFIIVEAEIKKRNLSLMNNNNKGGFNSSDYG
;
A
#
# COMPACT_ATOMS: atom_id res chain seq x y z
N MET A 1 1.43 36.46 25.83
CA MET A 1 1.91 35.43 24.90
C MET A 1 2.15 34.19 25.74
N ASP A 2 1.50 33.08 25.43
CA ASP A 2 1.53 31.86 26.24
C ASP A 2 2.98 31.36 26.42
N GLU A 3 3.43 31.09 27.65
CA GLU A 3 4.82 30.69 27.91
C GLU A 3 5.22 29.45 27.08
N LYS A 4 4.26 28.57 26.82
CA LYS A 4 4.39 27.41 25.93
C LYS A 4 4.77 27.83 24.50
N LYS A 5 4.11 28.84 23.93
CA LYS A 5 4.40 29.34 22.57
C LYS A 5 5.78 29.98 22.49
N LEU A 6 6.20 30.70 23.55
CA LEU A 6 7.52 31.33 23.56
C LEU A 6 8.64 30.28 23.62
N TYR A 7 8.41 29.18 24.33
CA TYR A 7 9.34 28.06 24.43
C TYR A 7 9.47 27.32 23.09
N GLU A 8 8.35 26.99 22.42
CA GLU A 8 8.31 26.36 21.10
C GLU A 8 9.10 27.16 20.03
N VAL A 9 9.01 28.50 20.07
CA VAL A 9 9.73 29.37 19.11
C VAL A 9 11.25 29.25 19.22
N LYS A 10 11.79 28.91 20.39
CA LYS A 10 13.24 28.82 20.61
C LYS A 10 13.79 27.40 20.40
N THR A 11 13.04 26.37 20.77
CA THR A 11 13.53 24.99 20.75
C THR A 11 13.59 24.38 19.35
N LEU A 12 12.60 24.64 18.48
CA LEU A 12 12.56 24.04 17.15
C LEU A 12 13.77 24.43 16.27
N PRO A 13 14.20 25.71 16.20
CA PRO A 13 15.41 26.07 15.45
C PRO A 13 16.69 25.43 16.02
N GLN A 14 16.81 25.31 17.34
CA GLN A 14 17.94 24.66 18.00
C GLN A 14 17.99 23.16 17.68
N LEU A 15 16.83 22.49 17.75
CA LEU A 15 16.71 21.08 17.41
C LEU A 15 17.03 20.82 15.93
N ARG A 16 16.53 21.67 15.02
CA ARG A 16 16.88 21.61 13.60
C ARG A 16 18.40 21.77 13.38
N MET A 17 19.03 22.72 14.06
CA MET A 17 20.49 22.89 13.98
C MET A 17 21.22 21.65 14.51
N ALA A 18 20.82 21.12 15.66
CA ALA A 18 21.43 19.92 16.23
C ALA A 18 21.30 18.71 15.29
N LEU A 19 20.13 18.51 14.66
CA LEU A 19 19.92 17.47 13.63
C LEU A 19 20.87 17.67 12.43
N ARG A 20 21.00 18.90 11.92
CA ARG A 20 21.94 19.19 10.81
C ARG A 20 23.38 18.85 11.19
N VAL A 21 23.81 19.18 12.40
CA VAL A 21 25.13 18.83 12.91
C VAL A 21 25.27 17.32 13.04
N LEU A 22 24.26 16.60 13.56
CA LEU A 22 24.29 15.14 13.71
C LEU A 22 24.57 14.46 12.37
N PHE A 23 23.86 14.85 11.31
CA PHE A 23 24.07 14.28 9.98
C PHE A 23 25.47 14.59 9.43
N ALA A 24 25.97 15.83 9.60
CA ALA A 24 27.31 16.20 9.13
C ALA A 24 28.41 15.43 9.88
N VAL A 25 28.24 15.25 11.19
CA VAL A 25 29.15 14.52 12.06
C VAL A 25 29.22 13.04 11.70
N ASN A 26 28.09 12.44 11.34
CA ASN A 26 28.03 11.04 10.92
C ASN A 26 28.83 10.82 9.63
N ASP A 27 28.77 11.75 8.68
CA ASP A 27 29.56 11.69 7.45
C ASP A 27 31.06 11.80 7.71
N TRP A 28 31.45 12.60 8.70
CA TRP A 28 32.86 12.83 9.06
C TRP A 28 33.38 11.88 10.14
N LYS A 29 32.54 10.95 10.64
CA LYS A 29 32.88 9.97 11.68
C LYS A 29 33.44 10.61 12.97
N LEU A 30 32.97 11.80 13.34
CA LEU A 30 33.42 12.52 14.53
C LEU A 30 32.72 12.05 15.80
N THR A 31 33.11 10.89 16.33
CA THR A 31 32.44 10.20 17.44
C THR A 31 32.25 11.06 18.71
N GLY A 32 33.22 11.89 19.09
CA GLY A 32 33.12 12.76 20.26
C GLY A 32 32.03 13.82 20.12
N LEU A 33 31.98 14.49 18.96
CA LEU A 33 30.95 15.48 18.66
C LEU A 33 29.58 14.81 18.48
N GLN A 34 29.56 13.57 17.98
CA GLN A 34 28.33 12.79 17.81
C GLN A 34 27.61 12.60 19.15
N LEU A 35 28.31 12.20 20.19
CA LEU A 35 27.72 11.99 21.52
C LEU A 35 27.17 13.28 22.12
N LEU A 36 27.87 14.40 21.95
CA LEU A 36 27.42 15.71 22.43
C LEU A 36 26.12 16.14 21.74
N VAL A 37 26.06 15.99 20.42
CA VAL A 37 24.89 16.35 19.62
C VAL A 37 23.71 15.42 19.92
N GLN A 38 23.96 14.13 20.13
CA GLN A 38 22.94 13.17 20.55
C GLN A 38 22.31 13.55 21.89
N SER A 39 23.13 13.89 22.89
CA SER A 39 22.66 14.37 24.20
C SER A 39 21.82 15.65 24.08
N GLU A 40 22.27 16.59 23.22
CA GLU A 40 21.53 17.83 22.97
C GLU A 40 20.16 17.56 22.31
N ILE A 41 20.10 16.69 21.30
CA ILE A 41 18.84 16.27 20.66
C ILE A 41 17.91 15.62 21.68
N GLU A 42 18.42 14.72 22.53
CA GLU A 42 17.63 14.09 23.59
C GLU A 42 17.08 15.15 24.56
N SER A 43 17.90 16.12 24.98
CA SER A 43 17.49 17.21 25.86
C SER A 43 16.38 18.07 25.22
N LEU A 44 16.59 18.57 24.00
CA LEU A 44 15.65 19.43 23.27
C LEU A 44 14.35 18.70 22.93
N SER A 45 14.40 17.38 22.72
CA SER A 45 13.22 16.59 22.40
C SER A 45 12.27 16.35 23.58
N LYS A 46 12.74 16.46 24.83
CA LYS A 46 11.90 16.20 26.03
C LYS A 46 10.70 17.14 26.13
N SER A 47 10.85 18.35 25.60
CA SER A 47 9.85 19.41 25.61
C SER A 47 9.21 19.65 24.24
N THR A 48 9.55 18.82 23.24
CA THR A 48 9.03 18.93 21.88
C THR A 48 8.12 17.74 21.59
N HIS A 49 6.99 17.96 20.93
CA HIS A 49 6.10 16.87 20.54
C HIS A 49 6.82 15.91 19.56
N ILE A 50 6.67 14.59 19.73
CA ILE A 50 7.41 13.63 18.89
C ILE A 50 7.15 13.82 17.39
N PHE A 51 5.94 14.24 17.01
CA PHE A 51 5.59 14.53 15.61
C PHE A 51 6.33 15.73 15.05
N ASP A 52 6.59 16.76 15.86
CA ASP A 52 7.42 17.88 15.45
C ASP A 52 8.87 17.44 15.25
N VAL A 53 9.37 16.55 16.11
CA VAL A 53 10.69 15.94 15.95
C VAL A 53 10.77 15.13 14.66
N VAL A 54 9.78 14.27 14.38
CA VAL A 54 9.71 13.48 13.14
C VAL A 54 9.68 14.38 11.92
N ARG A 55 8.84 15.42 11.91
CA ARG A 55 8.77 16.40 10.82
C ARG A 55 10.10 17.13 10.62
N LEU A 56 10.74 17.59 11.69
CA LEU A 56 12.06 18.24 11.60
C LEU A 56 13.14 17.31 11.05
N VAL A 57 13.08 16.02 11.38
CA VAL A 57 13.99 15.01 10.83
C VAL A 57 13.78 14.86 9.32
N ASP A 58 12.52 14.74 8.86
CA ASP A 58 12.18 14.67 7.44
C ASP A 58 12.65 15.91 6.66
N GLU A 59 12.36 17.11 7.17
CA GLU A 59 12.83 18.37 6.60
C GLU A 59 14.36 18.40 6.51
N THR A 60 15.06 17.96 7.56
CA THR A 60 16.53 17.95 7.59
C THR A 60 17.12 16.93 6.60
N ILE A 61 16.43 15.81 6.36
CA ILE A 61 16.82 14.83 5.34
C ILE A 61 16.65 15.42 3.95
N GLN A 62 15.56 16.14 3.67
CA GLN A 62 15.31 16.75 2.37
C GLN A 62 16.28 17.90 2.05
N GLU A 63 16.64 18.72 3.04
CA GLU A 63 17.56 19.86 2.86
C GLU A 63 18.95 19.43 2.41
N LYS A 64 19.35 18.23 2.82
CA LYS A 64 20.64 17.67 2.45
C LYS A 64 20.39 16.63 1.38
N THR A 65 20.95 16.79 0.19
CA THR A 65 21.13 15.68 -0.77
C THR A 65 22.09 14.60 -0.22
N ILE A 66 22.04 14.30 1.08
CA ILE A 66 22.64 13.12 1.69
C ILE A 66 21.69 11.98 1.36
N ILE A 67 21.98 11.33 0.24
CA ILE A 67 21.23 10.21 -0.34
C ILE A 67 21.10 9.01 0.63
N GLU A 68 21.77 9.00 1.78
CA GLU A 68 21.87 7.83 2.67
C GLU A 68 21.72 8.14 4.18
N GLY A 69 21.26 9.34 4.55
CA GLY A 69 21.44 9.90 5.89
C GLY A 69 20.77 9.10 7.01
N ILE A 70 19.48 8.76 6.84
CA ILE A 70 18.73 8.12 7.92
C ILE A 70 18.99 6.63 8.05
N VAL A 71 19.24 5.94 6.92
CA VAL A 71 19.58 4.51 6.91
C VAL A 71 20.85 4.26 7.72
N ARG A 72 21.79 5.23 7.69
CA ARG A 72 23.06 5.16 8.41
C ARG A 72 22.97 5.59 9.88
N ALA A 73 22.02 6.45 10.23
CA ALA A 73 21.86 6.97 11.59
C ALA A 73 21.06 6.00 12.49
N LYS A 74 21.59 4.80 12.76
CA LYS A 74 20.95 3.77 13.61
C LYS A 74 20.52 4.30 14.99
N TRP A 75 21.30 5.21 15.56
CA TRP A 75 20.93 5.89 16.81
C TRP A 75 19.65 6.70 16.66
N LEU A 76 19.51 7.49 15.59
CA LEU A 76 18.34 8.32 15.35
C LEU A 76 17.09 7.47 15.12
N GLN A 77 17.23 6.36 14.39
CA GLN A 77 16.14 5.38 14.23
C GLN A 77 15.68 4.84 15.59
N ASN A 78 16.61 4.39 16.45
CA ASN A 78 16.27 3.89 17.78
C ASN A 78 15.64 4.97 18.66
N PHE A 79 16.15 6.20 18.59
CA PHE A 79 15.64 7.35 19.31
C PHE A 79 14.20 7.66 18.90
N LEU A 80 13.92 7.74 17.60
CA LEU A 80 12.58 8.00 17.08
C LEU A 80 11.62 6.85 17.40
N ALA A 81 12.03 5.60 17.21
CA ALA A 81 11.21 4.43 17.56
C ALA A 81 10.85 4.43 19.05
N LYS A 82 11.79 4.74 19.94
CA LYS A 82 11.54 4.88 21.38
C LYS A 82 10.61 6.05 21.69
N GLY A 83 10.79 7.19 21.04
CA GLY A 83 9.92 8.37 21.18
C GLY A 83 8.48 8.07 20.75
N ILE A 84 8.30 7.44 19.58
CA ILE A 84 7.00 7.01 19.05
C ILE A 84 6.33 6.02 20.00
N ASN A 85 7.07 5.01 20.50
CA ASN A 85 6.57 4.06 21.49
C ASN A 85 6.05 4.78 22.74
N LYS A 86 6.87 5.69 23.31
CA LYS A 86 6.53 6.42 24.53
C LYS A 86 5.31 7.33 24.34
N ALA A 87 5.24 8.04 23.22
CA ALA A 87 4.11 8.92 22.90
C ALA A 87 2.83 8.10 22.74
N LEU A 88 2.89 6.98 22.03
CA LEU A 88 1.79 6.04 21.92
C LEU A 88 1.34 5.52 23.29
N GLU A 89 2.26 5.32 24.25
CA GLU A 89 1.96 4.81 25.61
C GLU A 89 1.29 5.87 26.46
N SER A 90 1.61 7.13 26.21
CA SER A 90 1.08 8.26 26.96
C SER A 90 -0.32 8.67 26.48
N SER A 91 -0.59 8.55 25.18
CA SER A 91 -1.86 8.99 24.57
C SER A 91 -2.21 8.13 23.36
N SER A 92 -3.28 7.34 23.46
CA SER A 92 -3.80 6.60 22.30
C SER A 92 -4.50 7.52 21.30
N THR A 93 -5.14 8.59 21.78
CA THR A 93 -5.96 9.50 20.98
C THR A 93 -5.14 10.44 20.10
N GLU A 94 -3.90 10.75 20.50
CA GLU A 94 -3.00 11.58 19.69
C GLU A 94 -2.62 10.94 18.35
N PHE A 95 -2.79 9.63 18.22
CA PHE A 95 -2.47 8.90 16.99
C PHE A 95 -3.70 8.50 16.18
N ASP A 96 -4.91 8.93 16.60
CA ASP A 96 -6.12 8.73 15.79
C ASP A 96 -6.04 9.47 14.45
N ASP A 97 -5.25 10.57 14.41
CA ASP A 97 -4.94 11.31 13.20
C ASP A 97 -3.50 11.05 12.75
N ILE A 98 -3.31 10.00 11.94
CA ILE A 98 -2.02 9.65 11.30
C ILE A 98 -1.71 10.62 10.14
N SER A 99 -2.26 11.84 10.17
CA SER A 99 -1.93 12.93 9.24
C SER A 99 -0.44 13.29 9.27
N LEU A 100 0.30 12.82 10.28
CA LEU A 100 1.76 12.84 10.31
C LEU A 100 2.37 12.35 8.98
N LEU A 101 1.93 11.19 8.48
CA LEU A 101 2.52 10.59 7.27
C LEU A 101 2.23 11.42 6.01
N ASP A 102 1.13 12.17 6.00
CA ASP A 102 0.73 12.98 4.84
C ASP A 102 1.76 14.10 4.59
N ASN A 103 2.37 14.64 5.65
CA ASN A 103 3.34 15.74 5.59
C ASN A 103 4.79 15.30 5.31
N LEU A 104 5.12 14.02 5.43
CA LEU A 104 6.47 13.53 5.18
C LEU A 104 6.76 13.44 3.69
N GLN A 105 7.98 13.68 3.24
CA GLN A 105 8.33 13.54 1.81
C GLN A 105 9.50 12.59 1.55
N ASP A 106 10.33 12.25 2.55
CA ASP A 106 11.38 11.27 2.36
C ASP A 106 10.81 9.84 2.40
N LYS A 107 10.94 9.12 1.29
CA LYS A 107 10.35 7.80 1.09
C LYS A 107 10.87 6.75 2.08
N ASP A 108 12.19 6.69 2.30
CA ASP A 108 12.78 5.69 3.18
C ASP A 108 12.46 6.00 4.65
N PHE A 109 12.39 7.29 4.99
CA PHE A 109 11.92 7.72 6.30
C PHE A 109 10.45 7.39 6.53
N ILE A 110 9.57 7.61 5.54
CA ILE A 110 8.16 7.20 5.61
C ILE A 110 8.05 5.70 5.88
N LYS A 111 8.81 4.86 5.15
CA LYS A 111 8.86 3.41 5.39
C LYS A 111 9.30 3.10 6.82
N PHE A 112 10.35 3.76 7.30
CA PHE A 112 10.85 3.58 8.67
C PHE A 112 9.78 3.94 9.73
N ILE A 113 9.10 5.07 9.59
CA ILE A 113 8.06 5.53 10.51
C ILE A 113 6.86 4.57 10.47
N ALA A 114 6.39 4.19 9.28
CA ALA A 114 5.30 3.23 9.09
C ALA A 114 5.60 1.90 9.79
N LYS A 115 6.81 1.36 9.59
CA LYS A 115 7.28 0.14 10.23
C LYS A 115 7.33 0.25 11.75
N SER A 116 7.87 1.35 12.25
CA SER A 116 7.98 1.61 13.68
C SER A 116 6.60 1.63 14.32
N LEU A 117 5.65 2.38 13.72
CA LEU A 117 4.27 2.46 14.20
C LEU A 117 3.60 1.08 14.24
N VAL A 118 3.61 0.34 13.13
CA VAL A 118 2.94 -0.97 13.08
C VAL A 118 3.58 -1.96 14.06
N LYS A 119 4.92 -1.97 14.20
CA LYS A 119 5.63 -2.80 15.18
C LYS A 119 5.21 -2.47 16.62
N THR A 120 5.08 -1.19 16.96
CA THR A 120 4.58 -0.76 18.28
C THR A 120 3.18 -1.28 18.54
N TYR A 121 2.29 -1.16 17.57
CA TYR A 121 0.90 -1.60 17.68
C TYR A 121 0.79 -3.10 17.80
N HIS A 122 1.53 -3.84 16.99
CA HIS A 122 1.59 -5.28 17.09
C HIS A 122 2.06 -5.73 18.48
N SER A 123 3.13 -5.12 19.01
CA SER A 123 3.64 -5.39 20.37
C SER A 123 2.61 -5.12 21.47
N ARG A 124 1.72 -4.14 21.28
CA ARG A 124 0.60 -3.90 22.21
C ARG A 124 -0.48 -4.95 22.07
N LEU A 125 -0.86 -5.27 20.85
CA LEU A 125 -1.90 -6.26 20.58
C LEU A 125 -1.50 -7.62 21.15
N SER A 126 -0.23 -8.00 21.04
CA SER A 126 0.28 -9.25 21.63
C SER A 126 0.27 -9.23 23.17
N LYS A 127 0.59 -8.10 23.82
CA LYS A 127 0.47 -7.94 25.28
C LYS A 127 -0.98 -8.11 25.74
N PHE A 128 -1.93 -7.47 25.06
CA PHE A 128 -3.37 -7.60 25.37
C PHE A 128 -3.86 -9.04 25.25
N ASN A 129 -3.51 -9.74 24.16
CA ASN A 129 -3.93 -11.12 23.98
C ASN A 129 -3.34 -12.05 25.05
N LYS A 130 -2.13 -11.77 25.55
CA LYS A 130 -1.50 -12.54 26.63
C LYS A 130 -2.23 -12.35 27.96
N GLU A 131 -2.57 -11.11 28.30
CA GLU A 131 -3.34 -10.78 29.52
C GLU A 131 -4.71 -11.50 29.53
N ASP A 132 -5.41 -11.55 28.39
CA ASP A 132 -6.69 -12.25 28.28
C ASP A 132 -6.56 -13.77 28.49
N THR A 133 -5.48 -14.39 28.00
CA THR A 133 -5.23 -15.84 28.20
C THR A 133 -4.85 -16.20 29.63
N GLU A 134 -4.11 -15.33 30.34
CA GLU A 134 -3.74 -15.58 31.75
C GLU A 134 -4.95 -15.49 32.68
N VAL A 135 -5.93 -14.62 32.39
CA VAL A 135 -7.16 -14.51 33.19
C VAL A 135 -8.04 -15.76 33.06
N GLN A 136 -8.12 -16.38 31.87
CA GLN A 136 -8.94 -17.57 31.64
C GLN A 136 -8.29 -18.87 32.16
N GLY A 137 -6.97 -18.93 32.29
CA GLY A 137 -6.24 -20.14 32.71
C GLY A 137 -6.44 -20.59 34.17
N THR A 138 -7.28 -19.90 34.96
CA THR A 138 -7.52 -20.22 36.37
C THR A 138 -8.87 -20.92 36.61
N GLU A 139 -9.67 -21.18 35.57
CA GLU A 139 -10.94 -21.91 35.73
C GLU A 139 -10.75 -23.43 35.59
N VAL A 140 -11.40 -24.14 36.51
CA VAL A 140 -11.33 -25.56 36.83
C VAL A 140 -11.66 -26.43 35.60
N PRO A 141 -10.97 -27.58 35.39
CA PRO A 141 -11.22 -28.46 34.27
C PRO A 141 -12.51 -29.27 34.49
N ASP A 142 -13.65 -28.75 34.04
CA ASP A 142 -14.90 -29.52 34.02
C ASP A 142 -15.33 -29.89 32.58
N THR A 143 -15.16 -31.19 32.31
CA THR A 143 -15.99 -32.13 31.55
C THR A 143 -16.61 -31.73 30.20
N ASP A 144 -16.12 -32.41 29.16
CA ASP A 144 -16.86 -33.05 28.06
C ASP A 144 -18.14 -32.37 27.56
N SER A 145 -18.00 -31.51 26.55
CA SER A 145 -19.10 -31.21 25.63
C SER A 145 -18.58 -30.92 24.22
N LEU A 146 -18.50 -32.00 23.43
CA LEU A 146 -18.35 -31.97 21.98
C LEU A 146 -19.64 -31.44 21.34
N SER A 147 -19.57 -30.29 20.68
CA SER A 147 -20.61 -29.85 19.74
C SER A 147 -19.97 -29.47 18.41
N ALA A 148 -20.18 -30.35 17.42
CA ALA A 148 -19.75 -30.18 16.05
C ALA A 148 -20.63 -29.13 15.34
N LEU A 149 -20.01 -28.04 14.89
CA LEU A 149 -20.62 -27.06 13.99
C LEU A 149 -20.17 -27.35 12.56
N THR A 150 -21.04 -28.04 11.82
CA THR A 150 -20.88 -28.27 10.38
C THR A 150 -21.37 -27.04 9.62
N LEU A 151 -20.46 -26.29 9.00
CA LEU A 151 -20.81 -25.19 8.11
C LEU A 151 -21.20 -25.74 6.73
N LYS A 152 -22.37 -25.37 6.23
CA LYS A 152 -22.83 -25.64 4.86
C LYS A 152 -22.19 -24.65 3.87
N PRO A 153 -21.80 -25.09 2.66
CA PRO A 153 -21.34 -24.20 1.61
C PRO A 153 -22.51 -23.39 1.03
N ILE A 154 -22.31 -22.08 0.91
CA ILE A 154 -23.23 -21.16 0.25
C ILE A 154 -22.94 -21.23 -1.26
N ALA A 155 -23.93 -21.68 -2.03
CA ALA A 155 -23.87 -21.68 -3.48
C ALA A 155 -24.06 -20.24 -4.01
N SER A 156 -23.12 -19.83 -4.86
CA SER A 156 -23.13 -18.60 -5.65
C SER A 156 -24.28 -18.65 -6.67
N SER A 157 -25.17 -17.65 -6.65
CA SER A 157 -26.17 -17.42 -7.71
C SER A 157 -25.83 -16.14 -8.47
N ASN A 158 -24.99 -16.28 -9.50
CA ASN A 158 -24.85 -15.30 -10.57
C ASN A 158 -25.82 -15.68 -11.68
N ASP A 159 -27.04 -15.14 -11.63
CA ASP A 159 -27.93 -15.09 -12.81
C ASP A 159 -29.02 -14.06 -12.53
N GLU A 160 -28.75 -12.79 -12.83
CA GLU A 160 -29.75 -11.78 -13.19
C GLU A 160 -29.06 -10.42 -13.41
N ARG A 161 -28.60 -10.15 -14.64
CA ARG A 161 -28.41 -8.79 -15.21
C ARG A 161 -27.96 -8.87 -16.68
N GLN A 162 -28.92 -9.12 -17.58
CA GLN A 162 -28.74 -8.96 -19.04
C GLN A 162 -30.00 -8.37 -19.70
N ASN A 163 -30.51 -7.23 -19.22
CA ASN A 163 -31.74 -6.64 -19.79
C ASN A 163 -31.73 -5.13 -20.08
N CYS A 164 -30.57 -4.46 -20.19
CA CYS A 164 -30.53 -3.02 -20.50
C CYS A 164 -30.18 -2.63 -21.95
N ILE A 165 -30.09 -3.55 -22.92
CA ILE A 165 -29.68 -3.20 -24.31
C ILE A 165 -30.57 -3.88 -25.37
N LYS A 166 -31.90 -3.71 -25.33
CA LYS A 166 -32.78 -4.36 -26.34
C LYS A 166 -33.62 -3.42 -27.22
N ASN A 167 -33.71 -2.13 -26.91
CA ASN A 167 -34.71 -1.27 -27.59
C ASN A 167 -34.15 -0.27 -28.61
N GLU A 168 -32.82 -0.15 -28.79
CA GLU A 168 -32.21 0.72 -29.83
C GLU A 168 -31.62 -0.04 -31.02
N ILE A 169 -31.70 -1.37 -31.02
CA ILE A 169 -30.95 -2.21 -31.96
C ILE A 169 -31.70 -2.39 -33.30
N SER A 170 -33.00 -2.14 -33.38
CA SER A 170 -33.82 -2.52 -34.56
C SER A 170 -33.49 -1.74 -35.85
N ASP A 171 -33.12 -0.47 -35.76
CA ASP A 171 -32.82 0.35 -36.95
C ASP A 171 -31.34 0.26 -37.40
N PHE A 172 -30.50 -0.34 -36.56
CA PHE A 172 -29.04 -0.39 -36.75
C PHE A 172 -28.57 -1.47 -37.75
N TRP A 173 -29.37 -2.51 -37.99
CA TRP A 173 -28.97 -3.66 -38.84
C TRP A 173 -29.31 -3.49 -40.33
N SER A 174 -29.84 -2.35 -40.76
CA SER A 174 -30.21 -2.12 -42.17
C SER A 174 -28.99 -1.97 -43.10
N LYS A 175 -27.79 -1.77 -42.56
CA LYS A 175 -26.51 -1.87 -43.27
C LYS A 175 -25.62 -2.90 -42.55
N PRO A 176 -24.92 -3.78 -43.28
CA PRO A 176 -24.01 -4.72 -42.64
C PRO A 176 -22.95 -3.94 -41.85
N PRO A 177 -22.72 -4.24 -40.56
CA PRO A 177 -21.83 -3.47 -39.69
C PRO A 177 -20.39 -3.39 -40.21
N TYR A 178 -20.01 -4.33 -41.07
CA TYR A 178 -18.70 -4.40 -41.74
C TYR A 178 -18.52 -3.41 -42.90
N ALA A 179 -19.57 -2.69 -43.31
CA ALA A 179 -19.48 -1.65 -44.34
C ALA A 179 -19.13 -0.26 -43.77
N SER A 180 -18.95 -0.14 -42.45
CA SER A 180 -18.49 1.10 -41.81
C SER A 180 -17.01 1.37 -42.14
N THR A 181 -16.65 2.64 -42.25
CA THR A 181 -15.25 3.07 -42.28
C THR A 181 -14.52 2.49 -41.07
N LEU A 182 -13.31 1.96 -41.30
CA LEU A 182 -12.45 1.43 -40.26
C LEU A 182 -11.72 2.59 -39.57
N PHE A 183 -11.55 2.46 -38.26
CA PHE A 183 -10.77 3.35 -37.43
C PHE A 183 -9.51 2.59 -36.99
N GLU A 184 -8.37 3.23 -37.17
CA GLU A 184 -7.05 2.70 -36.88
C GLU A 184 -6.67 3.05 -35.44
N ILE A 185 -6.32 2.04 -34.65
CA ILE A 185 -5.83 2.19 -33.28
C ILE A 185 -4.41 1.65 -33.23
N GLU A 186 -3.46 2.50 -32.85
CA GLU A 186 -2.05 2.11 -32.66
C GLU A 186 -1.72 2.04 -31.16
N PHE A 187 -1.06 0.97 -30.75
CA PHE A 187 -0.56 0.77 -29.38
C PHE A 187 0.97 0.86 -29.34
N TYR A 188 1.50 1.56 -28.32
CA TYR A 188 2.87 2.10 -28.29
C TYR A 188 3.99 1.05 -28.43
N GLU A 189 3.87 -0.13 -27.82
CA GLU A 189 5.00 -1.05 -27.65
C GLU A 189 5.37 -1.83 -28.93
N ALA A 190 4.37 -2.18 -29.74
CA ALA A 190 4.57 -3.01 -30.93
C ALA A 190 4.33 -2.27 -32.24
N GLN A 191 3.84 -1.02 -32.19
CA GLN A 191 3.28 -0.32 -33.35
C GLN A 191 2.22 -1.17 -34.07
N SER A 192 1.57 -2.06 -33.29
CA SER A 192 0.54 -2.96 -33.78
C SER A 192 -0.70 -2.13 -34.08
N LEU A 193 -1.09 -2.13 -35.35
CA LEU A 193 -2.24 -1.38 -35.83
C LEU A 193 -3.47 -2.27 -35.82
N TYR A 194 -4.48 -1.84 -35.08
CA TYR A 194 -5.77 -2.50 -34.96
C TYR A 194 -6.83 -1.74 -35.75
N TYR A 195 -7.74 -2.48 -36.36
CA TYR A 195 -8.84 -1.90 -37.14
C TYR A 195 -10.17 -2.18 -36.47
N VAL A 196 -10.88 -1.11 -36.09
CA VAL A 196 -12.20 -1.18 -35.46
C VAL A 196 -13.20 -0.41 -36.30
N PRO A 197 -14.32 -1.01 -36.75
CA PRO A 197 -15.39 -0.28 -37.40
C PRO A 197 -15.86 0.90 -36.55
N LYS A 198 -15.90 2.12 -37.12
CA LYS A 198 -16.34 3.36 -36.43
C LYS A 198 -17.68 3.22 -35.73
N ILE A 199 -18.55 2.35 -36.24
CA ILE A 199 -19.85 2.04 -35.66
C ILE A 199 -19.78 1.50 -34.21
N PHE A 200 -18.70 0.82 -33.82
CA PHE A 200 -18.46 0.37 -32.44
C PHE A 200 -17.86 1.46 -31.54
N LEU A 201 -17.35 2.53 -32.15
CA LEU A 201 -16.68 3.64 -31.49
C LEU A 201 -17.58 4.87 -31.37
N LYS A 202 -18.86 4.71 -31.68
CA LYS A 202 -19.82 5.80 -31.57
C LYS A 202 -19.86 6.30 -30.12
N ASP A 203 -19.88 7.61 -29.97
CA ASP A 203 -19.98 8.31 -28.68
C ASP A 203 -18.75 8.17 -27.76
N GLN A 204 -17.62 7.68 -28.29
CA GLN A 204 -16.37 7.62 -27.54
C GLN A 204 -15.64 8.97 -27.53
N PRO A 205 -15.25 9.51 -26.36
CA PRO A 205 -14.71 10.87 -26.24
C PRO A 205 -13.31 11.04 -26.86
N TRP A 206 -12.59 9.94 -27.06
CA TRP A 206 -11.25 9.88 -27.64
C TRP A 206 -11.26 9.65 -29.15
N VAL A 207 -12.45 9.54 -29.76
CA VAL A 207 -12.63 9.36 -31.20
C VAL A 207 -13.07 10.68 -31.82
N SER A 208 -12.23 11.22 -32.69
CA SER A 208 -12.53 12.44 -33.46
C SER A 208 -13.25 12.10 -34.76
N ASP A 209 -14.23 12.91 -35.16
CA ASP A 209 -14.89 12.78 -36.46
C ASP A 209 -13.93 13.09 -37.63
N GLU A 210 -12.88 13.88 -37.38
CA GLU A 210 -11.92 14.35 -38.38
C GLU A 210 -10.75 13.37 -38.62
N SER A 211 -10.49 12.48 -37.66
CA SER A 211 -9.40 11.51 -37.72
C SER A 211 -9.96 10.10 -37.82
N ASP A 212 -9.34 9.25 -38.62
CA ASP A 212 -9.59 7.81 -38.64
C ASP A 212 -8.54 7.06 -37.81
N TYR A 213 -7.79 7.78 -36.96
CA TYR A 213 -6.61 7.28 -36.26
C TYR A 213 -6.56 7.75 -34.80
N TYR A 214 -6.18 6.84 -33.90
CA TYR A 214 -5.91 7.08 -32.49
C TYR A 214 -4.65 6.33 -32.06
N ALA A 215 -3.73 7.06 -31.42
CA ALA A 215 -2.53 6.50 -30.83
C ALA A 215 -2.71 6.40 -29.31
N SER A 216 -2.68 5.17 -28.79
CA SER A 216 -2.75 4.90 -27.35
C SER A 216 -1.36 4.66 -26.78
N ASN A 217 -1.11 5.21 -25.59
CA ASN A 217 0.13 4.97 -24.84
C ASN A 217 0.14 3.60 -24.13
N CYS A 218 -0.90 2.79 -24.27
CA CYS A 218 -1.00 1.47 -23.67
C CYS A 218 -0.20 0.41 -24.43
N SER A 219 0.09 -0.72 -23.76
CA SER A 219 0.70 -1.89 -24.39
C SER A 219 -0.29 -2.61 -25.31
N GLU A 220 0.23 -3.51 -26.17
CA GLU A 220 -0.60 -4.31 -27.07
C GLU A 220 -1.58 -5.21 -26.32
N GLU A 221 -1.18 -5.78 -25.17
CA GLU A 221 -2.03 -6.66 -24.37
C GLU A 221 -3.23 -5.92 -23.79
N VAL A 222 -3.01 -4.70 -23.31
CA VAL A 222 -4.06 -3.79 -22.82
C VAL A 222 -4.97 -3.37 -23.97
N GLY A 223 -4.38 -3.05 -25.13
CA GLY A 223 -5.10 -2.75 -26.35
C GLY A 223 -5.96 -3.90 -26.88
N HIS A 224 -5.47 -5.14 -26.75
CA HIS A 224 -6.23 -6.34 -27.12
C HIS A 224 -7.52 -6.44 -26.31
N VAL A 225 -7.47 -6.20 -25.00
CA VAL A 225 -8.66 -6.22 -24.13
C VAL A 225 -9.68 -5.18 -24.60
N LEU A 226 -9.24 -3.95 -24.90
CA LEU A 226 -10.10 -2.90 -25.42
C LEU A 226 -10.78 -3.33 -26.72
N VAL A 227 -9.99 -3.75 -27.71
CA VAL A 227 -10.52 -4.15 -29.02
C VAL A 227 -11.47 -5.33 -28.87
N HIS A 228 -11.09 -6.36 -28.10
CA HIS A 228 -11.94 -7.51 -27.84
C HIS A 228 -13.27 -7.11 -27.19
N PHE A 229 -13.24 -6.21 -26.21
CA PHE A 229 -14.44 -5.69 -25.56
C PHE A 229 -15.34 -4.95 -26.54
N LEU A 230 -14.79 -4.08 -27.40
CA LEU A 230 -15.58 -3.35 -28.41
C LEU A 230 -16.31 -4.29 -29.38
N TYR A 231 -15.69 -5.42 -29.73
CA TYR A 231 -16.30 -6.41 -30.62
C TYR A 231 -17.28 -7.36 -29.92
N THR A 232 -17.03 -7.72 -28.66
CA THR A 232 -17.71 -8.85 -28.01
C THR A 232 -18.53 -8.49 -26.78
N GLY A 233 -18.31 -7.29 -26.22
CA GLY A 233 -18.84 -6.85 -24.93
C GLY A 233 -18.31 -7.64 -23.73
N LYS A 234 -17.20 -8.38 -23.89
CA LYS A 234 -16.60 -9.21 -22.84
C LYS A 234 -15.16 -8.80 -22.55
N TYR A 235 -14.72 -9.07 -21.32
CA TYR A 235 -13.31 -9.00 -20.96
C TYR A 235 -12.61 -10.30 -21.39
N GLN A 236 -11.49 -10.17 -22.09
CA GLN A 236 -10.60 -11.28 -22.40
C GLN A 236 -9.17 -10.76 -22.56
N ALA A 237 -8.28 -11.19 -21.68
CA ALA A 237 -6.84 -10.94 -21.83
C ALA A 237 -6.26 -11.80 -22.96
N LEU A 238 -5.20 -11.31 -23.61
CA LEU A 238 -4.48 -12.09 -24.61
C LEU A 238 -3.97 -13.39 -23.97
N ALA A 239 -4.12 -14.51 -24.70
CA ALA A 239 -3.67 -15.81 -24.20
C ALA A 239 -2.18 -15.77 -23.89
N ILE A 240 -1.86 -15.93 -22.61
CA ILE A 240 -0.49 -16.03 -22.15
C ILE A 240 0.04 -17.41 -22.54
N ASP A 241 1.28 -17.45 -23.02
CA ASP A 241 2.00 -18.65 -23.41
C ASP A 241 1.74 -19.82 -22.44
N GLU A 242 1.19 -20.92 -22.98
CA GLU A 242 0.82 -22.13 -22.23
C GLU A 242 2.01 -22.80 -21.54
N THR A 243 3.24 -22.46 -21.94
CA THR A 243 4.46 -22.97 -21.32
C THR A 243 4.78 -22.34 -19.96
N LYS A 244 4.17 -21.18 -19.63
CA LYS A 244 4.38 -20.52 -18.34
C LYS A 244 3.68 -21.28 -17.22
N ASN A 245 4.23 -21.19 -16.01
CA ASN A 245 3.59 -21.77 -14.84
C ASN A 245 2.26 -21.04 -14.52
N THR A 246 1.38 -21.71 -13.76
CA THR A 246 0.06 -21.17 -13.43
C THR A 246 0.13 -19.84 -12.66
N GLU A 247 1.14 -19.67 -11.80
CA GLU A 247 1.30 -18.44 -11.00
C GLU A 247 1.70 -17.23 -11.86
N GLU A 248 2.66 -17.39 -12.77
CA GLU A 248 3.10 -16.38 -13.72
C GLU A 248 1.96 -15.96 -14.65
N LYS A 249 1.12 -16.93 -15.05
CA LYS A 249 -0.08 -16.65 -15.84
C LYS A 249 -1.06 -15.78 -15.05
N LEU A 250 -1.41 -16.16 -13.82
CA LEU A 250 -2.30 -15.37 -12.96
C LEU A 250 -1.73 -13.96 -12.71
N TRP A 251 -0.42 -13.85 -12.50
CA TRP A 251 0.26 -12.59 -12.23
C TRP A 251 0.22 -11.65 -13.44
N ALA A 252 0.47 -12.19 -14.64
CA ALA A 252 0.42 -11.42 -15.87
C ALA A 252 -1.02 -11.06 -16.28
N GLU A 253 -2.00 -11.94 -16.06
CA GLU A 253 -3.43 -11.61 -16.25
C GLU A 253 -3.89 -10.50 -15.29
N LEU A 254 -3.50 -10.57 -14.00
CA LEU A 254 -3.81 -9.52 -13.03
C LEU A 254 -3.14 -8.20 -13.40
N LYS A 255 -1.89 -8.25 -13.88
CA LYS A 255 -1.18 -7.07 -14.37
C LYS A 255 -1.94 -6.40 -15.50
N ILE A 256 -2.34 -7.16 -16.52
CA ILE A 256 -3.13 -6.64 -17.66
C ILE A 256 -4.45 -6.05 -17.15
N ALA A 257 -5.16 -6.74 -16.25
CA ALA A 257 -6.42 -6.25 -15.69
C ALA A 257 -6.24 -4.90 -14.97
N ILE A 258 -5.21 -4.75 -14.14
CA ILE A 258 -4.89 -3.48 -13.47
C ILE A 258 -4.54 -2.38 -14.48
N GLN A 259 -3.75 -2.68 -15.50
CA GLN A 259 -3.38 -1.69 -16.52
C GLN A 259 -4.60 -1.24 -17.34
N VAL A 260 -5.48 -2.18 -17.72
CA VAL A 260 -6.77 -1.86 -18.35
C VAL A 260 -7.61 -0.99 -17.43
N LEU A 261 -7.70 -1.33 -16.14
CA LEU A 261 -8.43 -0.54 -15.16
C LEU A 261 -7.93 0.91 -15.14
N LEU A 262 -6.61 1.12 -15.11
CA LEU A 262 -6.01 2.46 -15.10
C LEU A 262 -6.20 3.22 -16.43
N ALA A 263 -6.32 2.53 -17.56
CA ALA A 263 -6.58 3.13 -18.88
C ALA A 263 -8.05 3.57 -19.07
N LEU A 264 -8.98 3.11 -18.23
CA LEU A 264 -10.41 3.40 -18.39
C LEU A 264 -10.79 4.88 -18.20
N ASP A 265 -9.97 5.67 -17.52
CA ASP A 265 -10.20 7.11 -17.38
C ASP A 265 -10.12 7.82 -18.75
N GLU A 266 -9.27 7.32 -19.64
CA GLU A 266 -9.16 7.80 -21.01
C GLU A 266 -10.33 7.29 -21.87
N TRP A 267 -10.67 6.00 -21.74
CA TRP A 267 -11.65 5.38 -22.65
C TRP A 267 -13.11 5.63 -22.26
N ARG A 268 -13.40 5.85 -20.98
CA ARG A 268 -14.75 6.05 -20.41
C ARG A 268 -15.75 4.95 -20.79
N LEU A 269 -15.33 3.69 -20.64
CA LEU A 269 -16.14 2.51 -20.93
C LEU A 269 -16.65 1.86 -19.64
N PRO A 270 -17.78 2.29 -19.06
CA PRO A 270 -18.27 1.78 -17.77
C PRO A 270 -18.55 0.28 -17.79
N GLY A 271 -19.03 -0.26 -18.93
CA GLY A 271 -19.25 -1.70 -19.08
C GLY A 271 -17.95 -2.51 -19.00
N LEU A 272 -16.83 -1.96 -19.47
CA LEU A 272 -15.52 -2.60 -19.33
C LEU A 272 -14.99 -2.45 -17.90
N GLN A 273 -15.24 -1.31 -17.26
CA GLN A 273 -14.88 -1.08 -15.86
C GLN A 273 -15.43 -2.14 -14.92
N GLU A 274 -16.74 -2.42 -14.99
CA GLU A 274 -17.36 -3.44 -14.14
C GLU A 274 -16.74 -4.83 -14.35
N LEU A 275 -16.48 -5.21 -15.61
CA LEU A 275 -15.90 -6.51 -15.93
C LEU A 275 -14.46 -6.63 -15.43
N VAL A 276 -13.65 -5.58 -15.59
CA VAL A 276 -12.25 -5.57 -15.15
C VAL A 276 -12.16 -5.58 -13.63
N GLN A 277 -13.02 -4.85 -12.93
CA GLN A 277 -13.07 -4.87 -11.46
C GLN A 277 -13.40 -6.26 -10.93
N LEU A 278 -14.40 -6.93 -11.50
CA LEU A 278 -14.74 -8.32 -11.16
C LEU A 278 -13.59 -9.28 -11.42
N GLU A 279 -12.86 -9.09 -12.52
CA GLU A 279 -11.70 -9.91 -12.86
C GLU A 279 -10.56 -9.70 -11.85
N ILE A 280 -10.26 -8.46 -11.48
CA ILE A 280 -9.25 -8.13 -10.46
C ILE A 280 -9.62 -8.79 -9.12
N GLU A 281 -10.87 -8.68 -8.69
CA GLU A 281 -11.36 -9.32 -7.47
C GLU A 281 -11.18 -10.84 -7.51
N SER A 282 -11.55 -11.48 -8.63
CA SER A 282 -11.40 -12.92 -8.85
C SER A 282 -9.94 -13.37 -8.79
N LEU A 283 -9.05 -12.70 -9.53
CA LEU A 283 -7.61 -13.03 -9.59
C LEU A 283 -6.92 -12.79 -8.25
N CYS A 284 -7.28 -11.73 -7.53
CA CYS A 284 -6.70 -11.43 -6.22
C CYS A 284 -7.09 -12.44 -5.14
N ASN A 285 -8.19 -13.18 -5.29
CA ASN A 285 -8.52 -14.28 -4.38
C ASN A 285 -7.59 -15.49 -4.55
N LEU A 286 -6.87 -15.56 -5.67
CA LEU A 286 -5.93 -16.65 -6.00
C LEU A 286 -4.47 -16.27 -5.74
N ILE A 287 -4.17 -14.98 -5.55
CA ILE A 287 -2.81 -14.45 -5.37
C ILE A 287 -2.66 -13.96 -3.93
N HIS A 288 -1.45 -14.11 -3.37
CA HIS A 288 -1.17 -13.59 -2.04
C HIS A 288 -1.31 -12.06 -2.00
N VAL A 289 -1.98 -11.50 -0.98
CA VAL A 289 -2.32 -10.07 -0.91
C VAL A 289 -1.08 -9.15 -1.00
N PHE A 290 0.05 -9.59 -0.45
CA PHE A 290 1.31 -8.82 -0.53
C PHE A 290 1.88 -8.76 -1.95
N ASP A 291 1.67 -9.79 -2.76
CA ASP A 291 2.10 -9.78 -4.16
C ASP A 291 1.16 -8.93 -5.02
N VAL A 292 -0.14 -8.90 -4.69
CA VAL A 292 -1.10 -7.95 -5.29
C VAL A 292 -0.70 -6.51 -4.98
N VAL A 293 -0.37 -6.18 -3.73
CA VAL A 293 0.10 -4.84 -3.34
C VAL A 293 1.36 -4.44 -4.11
N ARG A 294 2.33 -5.35 -4.24
CA ARG A 294 3.57 -5.09 -5.00
C ARG A 294 3.28 -4.86 -6.48
N LEU A 295 2.39 -5.63 -7.08
CA LEU A 295 2.03 -5.46 -8.48
C LEU A 295 1.35 -4.10 -8.71
N ILE A 296 0.40 -3.72 -7.84
CA ILE A 296 -0.26 -2.41 -7.93
C ILE A 296 0.73 -1.27 -7.75
N ASP A 297 1.68 -1.39 -6.81
CA ASP A 297 2.75 -0.42 -6.62
C ASP A 297 3.58 -0.18 -7.90
N MET A 298 3.85 -1.23 -8.68
CA MET A 298 4.58 -1.15 -9.94
C MET A 298 3.78 -0.48 -11.05
N GLU A 299 2.46 -0.67 -11.09
CA GLU A 299 1.59 -0.17 -12.15
C GLU A 299 1.01 1.23 -11.85
N LEU A 300 1.02 1.67 -10.58
CA LEU A 300 0.57 3.02 -10.20
C LEU A 300 1.56 4.10 -10.66
N THR A 301 1.26 4.71 -11.80
CA THR A 301 2.02 5.83 -12.40
C THR A 301 1.49 7.22 -12.00
N GLY A 302 0.37 7.29 -11.27
CA GLY A 302 -0.24 8.55 -10.81
C GLY A 302 -1.10 9.29 -11.84
N LEU A 303 -1.49 8.63 -12.94
CA LEU A 303 -2.23 9.24 -14.05
C LEU A 303 -3.77 9.15 -13.92
N ALA A 304 -4.30 8.13 -13.21
CA ALA A 304 -5.72 7.78 -13.23
C ALA A 304 -6.38 7.99 -11.86
N VAL A 305 -6.96 9.18 -11.64
CA VAL A 305 -7.42 9.59 -10.29
C VAL A 305 -8.58 8.74 -9.77
N GLU A 306 -9.59 8.45 -10.59
CA GLU A 306 -10.80 7.75 -10.09
C GLU A 306 -10.54 6.27 -9.86
N GLN A 307 -9.88 5.62 -10.82
CA GLN A 307 -9.60 4.18 -10.74
C GLN A 307 -8.55 3.85 -9.69
N GLU A 308 -7.58 4.74 -9.48
CA GLU A 308 -6.63 4.64 -8.38
C GLU A 308 -7.33 4.68 -7.02
N ILE A 309 -8.37 5.52 -6.84
CA ILE A 309 -9.15 5.55 -5.59
C ILE A 309 -9.87 4.22 -5.37
N TRP A 310 -10.51 3.66 -6.39
CA TRP A 310 -11.16 2.35 -6.29
C TRP A 310 -10.16 1.26 -5.94
N LEU A 311 -9.01 1.22 -6.64
CA LEU A 311 -7.98 0.20 -6.45
C LEU A 311 -7.35 0.29 -5.05
N LYS A 312 -7.09 1.50 -4.56
CA LYS A 312 -6.64 1.75 -3.18
C LYS A 312 -7.67 1.26 -2.16
N LYS A 313 -8.96 1.51 -2.37
CA LYS A 313 -10.01 1.01 -1.48
C LYS A 313 -10.07 -0.52 -1.48
N PHE A 314 -10.07 -1.13 -2.66
CA PHE A 314 -10.03 -2.58 -2.83
C PHE A 314 -8.84 -3.22 -2.11
N LEU A 315 -7.65 -2.60 -2.20
CA LEU A 315 -6.46 -3.06 -1.49
C LEU A 315 -6.64 -3.04 0.03
N VAL A 316 -7.25 -1.99 0.59
CA VAL A 316 -7.49 -1.88 2.03
C VAL A 316 -8.46 -2.96 2.48
N ASP A 317 -9.55 -3.17 1.74
CA ASP A 317 -10.55 -4.20 2.05
C ASP A 317 -9.93 -5.60 1.99
N SER A 318 -9.07 -5.85 0.99
CA SER A 318 -8.32 -7.10 0.83
C SER A 318 -7.30 -7.31 1.97
N LEU A 319 -6.53 -6.28 2.33
CA LEU A 319 -5.57 -6.33 3.44
C LEU A 319 -6.26 -6.54 4.78
N ASN A 320 -7.39 -5.88 5.02
CA ASN A 320 -8.17 -6.09 6.24
C ASN A 320 -8.70 -7.52 6.32
N THR A 321 -9.20 -8.05 5.20
CA THR A 321 -9.67 -9.44 5.13
C THR A 321 -8.53 -10.42 5.40
N ALA A 322 -7.35 -10.19 4.84
CA ALA A 322 -6.16 -11.00 5.10
C ALA A 322 -5.67 -10.86 6.55
N PHE A 323 -5.71 -9.65 7.12
CA PHE A 323 -5.34 -9.37 8.50
C PHE A 323 -6.21 -10.13 9.50
N GLU A 324 -7.52 -10.13 9.29
CA GLU A 324 -8.48 -10.87 10.13
C GLU A 324 -8.29 -12.40 10.01
N LYS A 325 -7.82 -12.89 8.85
CA LYS A 325 -7.51 -14.32 8.64
C LYS A 325 -6.18 -14.73 9.29
N ASN A 326 -5.13 -13.94 9.13
CA ASN A 326 -3.80 -14.24 9.65
C ASN A 326 -3.01 -12.98 10.04
N CYS A 327 -3.23 -12.48 11.26
CA CYS A 327 -2.56 -11.27 11.73
C CYS A 327 -1.03 -11.40 11.87
N LYS A 328 -0.49 -12.63 11.95
CA LYS A 328 0.95 -12.89 12.10
C LYS A 328 1.74 -12.58 10.84
N GLU A 329 1.15 -12.74 9.67
CA GLU A 329 1.78 -12.38 8.40
C GLU A 329 2.11 -10.88 8.32
N PHE A 330 1.39 -10.06 9.09
CA PHE A 330 1.58 -8.61 9.15
C PHE A 330 2.62 -8.19 10.21
N GLU A 331 3.29 -9.13 10.87
CA GLU A 331 4.47 -8.86 11.71
C GLU A 331 5.67 -8.48 10.87
N ASP A 332 5.82 -9.11 9.70
CA ASP A 332 6.88 -8.79 8.76
C ASP A 332 6.44 -7.68 7.80
N LEU A 333 6.90 -6.47 8.10
CA LEU A 333 6.66 -5.29 7.28
C LEU A 333 7.74 -5.10 6.20
N SER A 334 8.49 -6.15 5.87
CA SER A 334 9.41 -6.17 4.72
C SER A 334 8.70 -5.86 3.41
N LEU A 335 7.37 -6.05 3.33
CA LEU A 335 6.56 -5.59 2.21
C LEU A 335 6.81 -4.10 1.90
N LEU A 336 6.80 -3.23 2.91
CA LEU A 336 6.96 -1.78 2.71
C LEU A 336 8.32 -1.42 2.12
N ASP A 337 9.35 -2.26 2.32
CA ASP A 337 10.67 -2.02 1.71
C ASP A 337 10.63 -2.17 0.20
N LYS A 338 9.82 -3.12 -0.29
CA LYS A 338 9.70 -3.47 -1.70
C LYS A 338 8.83 -2.48 -2.49
N LEU A 339 8.11 -1.59 -1.80
CA LEU A 339 7.23 -0.62 -2.45
C LEU A 339 7.99 0.62 -2.90
N HIS A 340 7.57 1.16 -4.04
CA HIS A 340 8.18 2.29 -4.69
C HIS A 340 7.32 3.55 -4.69
N ASN A 341 6.00 3.39 -4.77
CA ASN A 341 5.04 4.48 -4.81
C ASN A 341 4.80 5.04 -3.39
N MET A 342 5.25 6.28 -3.17
CA MET A 342 5.21 6.93 -1.86
C MET A 342 3.77 7.13 -1.36
N ASP A 343 2.84 7.51 -2.24
CA ASP A 343 1.45 7.76 -1.86
C ASP A 343 0.76 6.46 -1.47
N LEU A 344 1.05 5.36 -2.17
CA LEU A 344 0.60 4.03 -1.80
C LEU A 344 1.19 3.62 -0.44
N ILE A 345 2.49 3.81 -0.20
CA ILE A 345 3.12 3.48 1.10
C ILE A 345 2.43 4.23 2.24
N LYS A 346 2.25 5.56 2.11
CA LYS A 346 1.56 6.39 3.12
C LYS A 346 0.14 5.89 3.35
N PHE A 347 -0.59 5.66 2.26
CA PHE A 347 -1.97 5.20 2.29
C PHE A 347 -2.11 3.83 2.97
N LEU A 348 -1.26 2.86 2.63
CA LEU A 348 -1.26 1.53 3.24
C LEU A 348 -0.88 1.57 4.71
N ALA A 349 0.18 2.31 5.06
CA ALA A 349 0.59 2.47 6.45
C ALA A 349 -0.52 3.07 7.33
N LYS A 350 -1.20 4.10 6.82
CA LYS A 350 -2.34 4.76 7.48
C LYS A 350 -3.49 3.78 7.70
N ASN A 351 -3.84 2.98 6.71
CA ASN A 351 -4.94 2.02 6.81
C ASN A 351 -4.59 0.83 7.70
N LEU A 352 -3.40 0.24 7.57
CA LEU A 352 -2.92 -0.83 8.44
C LEU A 352 -2.98 -0.40 9.91
N PHE A 353 -2.48 0.79 10.22
CA PHE A 353 -2.58 1.34 11.56
C PHE A 353 -4.02 1.41 12.06
N LYS A 354 -4.95 1.94 11.25
CA LYS A 354 -6.37 2.03 11.62
C LYS A 354 -6.95 0.66 11.93
N THR A 355 -6.57 -0.35 11.17
CA THR A 355 -6.97 -1.75 11.38
C THR A 355 -6.45 -2.28 12.71
N TYR A 356 -5.17 -2.10 13.00
CA TYR A 356 -4.58 -2.45 14.30
C TYR A 356 -5.27 -1.73 15.47
N HIS A 357 -5.48 -0.42 15.36
CA HIS A 357 -6.13 0.37 16.40
C HIS A 357 -7.57 -0.06 16.65
N SER A 358 -8.34 -0.31 15.58
CA SER A 358 -9.70 -0.85 15.65
C SER A 358 -9.72 -2.21 16.37
N HIS A 359 -8.77 -3.09 16.06
CA HIS A 359 -8.70 -4.40 16.68
C HIS A 359 -8.37 -4.32 18.18
N ILE A 360 -7.37 -3.52 18.59
CA ILE A 360 -7.04 -3.28 20.01
C ILE A 360 -8.26 -2.73 20.76
N SER A 361 -8.97 -1.76 20.15
CA SER A 361 -10.17 -1.16 20.73
C SER A 361 -11.30 -2.17 20.91
N LYS A 362 -11.51 -3.07 19.95
CA LYS A 362 -12.51 -4.15 20.04
C LYS A 362 -12.16 -5.17 21.12
N SER A 363 -10.89 -5.57 21.24
CA SER A 363 -10.44 -6.50 22.29
C SER A 363 -10.67 -5.92 23.68
N ARG A 364 -10.35 -4.63 23.91
CA ARG A 364 -10.58 -3.97 25.20
C ARG A 364 -12.05 -3.96 25.64
N ARG A 365 -12.99 -3.82 24.70
CA ARG A 365 -14.43 -3.84 25.03
C ARG A 365 -14.90 -5.24 25.44
N ARG A 366 -14.45 -6.29 24.74
CA ARG A 366 -14.80 -7.68 25.05
C ARG A 366 -14.35 -8.08 26.47
N GLY A 367 -13.15 -7.69 26.90
CA GLY A 367 -12.67 -7.99 28.25
C GLY A 367 -13.52 -7.40 29.38
N ILE A 368 -14.17 -6.24 29.16
CA ILE A 368 -15.00 -5.58 30.17
C ILE A 368 -16.37 -6.27 30.31
N GLU A 369 -16.96 -6.72 29.21
CA GLU A 369 -18.29 -7.35 29.20
C GLU A 369 -18.28 -8.72 29.91
N VAL A 370 -17.25 -9.53 29.68
CA VAL A 370 -17.08 -10.83 30.36
C VAL A 370 -17.02 -10.65 31.89
N ARG A 371 -16.28 -9.64 32.37
CA ARG A 371 -16.14 -9.38 33.82
C ARG A 371 -17.43 -8.90 34.48
N LYS A 372 -18.28 -8.16 33.76
CA LYS A 372 -19.58 -7.68 34.30
C LYS A 372 -20.58 -8.81 34.43
N ASN A 373 -20.61 -9.76 33.48
CA ASN A 373 -21.58 -10.85 33.50
C ASN A 373 -21.24 -11.93 34.56
N GLY A 374 -19.95 -12.18 34.83
CA GLY A 374 -19.53 -13.15 35.85
C GLY A 374 -19.80 -12.72 37.31
N SER A 375 -19.97 -11.42 37.57
CA SER A 375 -20.15 -10.90 38.93
C SER A 375 -21.62 -10.83 39.38
N SER A 376 -22.58 -11.08 38.49
CA SER A 376 -24.01 -10.91 38.79
C SER A 376 -24.70 -12.20 39.28
N GLN A 377 -23.98 -13.32 39.33
CA GLN A 377 -24.59 -14.62 39.60
C GLN A 377 -24.07 -15.15 40.94
N GLY A 378 -24.73 -14.77 42.05
CA GLY A 378 -24.51 -15.45 43.32
C GLY A 378 -24.56 -14.60 44.59
N THR A 379 -25.59 -13.76 44.79
CA THR A 379 -26.04 -13.43 46.15
C THR A 379 -27.56 -13.46 46.28
N ASP A 380 -28.21 -14.42 45.62
CA ASP A 380 -29.55 -14.84 46.03
C ASP A 380 -29.43 -16.02 46.99
N SER A 381 -29.07 -15.74 48.24
CA SER A 381 -29.42 -16.60 49.38
C SER A 381 -29.30 -15.86 50.72
N ALA A 382 -30.46 -15.39 51.17
CA ALA A 382 -30.92 -15.25 52.55
C ALA A 382 -30.29 -14.17 53.45
N SER A 383 -31.01 -13.06 53.63
CA SER A 383 -31.69 -12.84 54.92
C SER A 383 -32.83 -11.84 54.81
N ALA A 384 -33.96 -12.32 55.32
CA ALA A 384 -35.20 -11.60 55.52
C ALA A 384 -35.09 -10.51 56.61
N MET A 385 -36.13 -9.67 56.65
CA MET A 385 -36.57 -8.85 57.79
C MET A 385 -35.70 -7.60 58.04
N THR A 386 -36.22 -6.37 58.00
CA THR A 386 -37.36 -5.89 58.78
C THR A 386 -37.86 -4.55 58.21
N LEU A 387 -39.18 -4.40 58.15
CA LEU A 387 -39.91 -3.17 57.85
C LEU A 387 -39.71 -2.12 58.96
N THR A 388 -39.71 -0.82 58.62
CA THR A 388 -40.70 0.16 59.13
C THR A 388 -40.54 1.54 58.46
N PRO A 389 -41.59 2.38 58.49
CA PRO A 389 -41.82 3.47 57.55
C PRO A 389 -41.69 4.87 58.19
N ASP A 390 -41.93 5.86 57.32
CA ASP A 390 -42.39 7.23 57.57
C ASP A 390 -41.45 8.22 58.26
N SER A 391 -41.12 9.31 57.55
CA SER A 391 -41.76 10.62 57.83
C SER A 391 -41.14 11.76 56.99
N THR A 392 -41.98 12.30 56.10
CA THR A 392 -42.25 13.74 55.84
C THR A 392 -41.20 14.78 55.42
N SER A 393 -41.71 15.66 54.53
CA SER A 393 -41.48 17.12 54.42
C SER A 393 -40.37 17.54 53.46
N SER A 394 -40.69 18.01 52.24
CA SER A 394 -41.13 19.38 51.90
C SER A 394 -40.08 20.42 52.28
N ASP A 395 -39.37 20.97 51.29
CA ASP A 395 -39.57 22.36 50.85
C ASP A 395 -38.72 22.70 49.61
N GLU A 396 -39.38 23.42 48.70
CA GLU A 396 -38.82 24.15 47.56
C GLU A 396 -37.88 25.26 48.03
N TYR A 397 -36.83 25.58 47.26
CA TYR A 397 -36.45 26.96 46.96
C TYR A 397 -35.43 27.00 45.79
N GLU A 398 -35.79 27.76 44.75
CA GLU A 398 -34.88 28.25 43.71
C GLU A 398 -33.86 29.25 44.29
N SER A 399 -32.61 29.23 43.80
CA SER A 399 -31.90 30.41 43.24
C SER A 399 -30.41 30.13 42.99
N ILE A 400 -29.96 30.54 41.80
CA ILE A 400 -28.64 30.45 41.15
C ILE A 400 -27.69 31.56 41.71
N PRO A 401 -26.45 31.78 41.20
CA PRO A 401 -25.22 30.96 41.15
C PRO A 401 -24.11 31.54 42.07
N LYS A 402 -23.10 30.74 42.44
CA LYS A 402 -21.78 31.30 42.84
C LYS A 402 -20.61 30.49 42.30
N VAL A 403 -19.87 31.17 41.43
CA VAL A 403 -18.43 31.05 41.17
C VAL A 403 -17.69 30.85 42.49
N ASN A 404 -16.79 29.86 42.57
CA ASN A 404 -15.67 29.88 43.49
C ASN A 404 -14.48 29.13 42.91
N THR A 405 -13.52 29.94 42.48
CA THR A 405 -12.07 29.75 42.50
C THR A 405 -11.61 28.81 43.62
N PHE A 406 -10.82 27.80 43.26
CA PHE A 406 -10.02 27.01 44.20
C PHE A 406 -8.63 26.75 43.58
N GLU A 407 -7.66 27.48 44.09
CA GLU A 407 -6.28 27.04 44.33
C GLU A 407 -5.99 27.32 45.82
N PRO A 408 -4.94 26.77 46.47
CA PRO A 408 -3.99 25.74 46.03
C PRO A 408 -3.84 24.59 47.06
N TYR A 409 -3.27 23.46 46.65
CA TYR A 409 -2.63 22.54 47.60
C TYR A 409 -1.18 22.26 47.17
N SER A 410 -0.28 22.75 48.02
CA SER A 410 1.15 22.49 48.03
C SER A 410 1.44 21.20 48.81
N PHE A 411 2.13 20.27 48.18
CA PHE A 411 2.86 19.12 48.73
C PHE A 411 3.81 18.71 47.59
N GLY A 412 5.10 18.47 47.74
CA GLY A 412 6.02 18.50 48.86
C GLY A 412 7.38 18.17 48.25
N VAL A 413 8.41 18.89 48.69
CA VAL A 413 9.81 18.65 48.35
C VAL A 413 10.19 17.23 48.78
N ILE A 414 10.71 16.41 47.86
CA ILE A 414 11.59 15.29 48.20
C ILE A 414 12.87 15.48 47.41
N ASP A 415 13.92 15.70 48.19
CA ASP A 415 15.29 15.89 47.77
C ASP A 415 16.01 14.54 47.58
N GLU A 416 17.16 14.67 46.94
CA GLU A 416 18.04 13.74 46.27
C GLU A 416 18.50 12.45 46.98
N SER A 417 19.10 11.61 46.13
CA SER A 417 20.22 10.70 46.38
C SER A 417 19.88 9.25 46.76
N ASN A 418 20.17 8.34 45.83
CA ASN A 418 21.06 7.21 46.10
C ASN A 418 21.55 6.59 44.78
N GLU A 419 22.78 6.93 44.44
CA GLU A 419 23.67 6.12 43.62
C GLU A 419 24.00 4.83 44.38
N THR A 420 23.81 3.68 43.73
CA THR A 420 24.55 2.46 44.11
C THR A 420 25.16 1.86 42.87
N SER A 421 26.48 2.04 42.79
CA SER A 421 27.43 1.29 41.99
C SER A 421 27.35 -0.20 42.33
N PHE A 422 27.26 -1.05 41.31
CA PHE A 422 27.50 -2.49 41.45
C PHE A 422 28.59 -2.91 40.46
N THR A 423 29.78 -3.12 40.99
CA THR A 423 30.95 -3.62 40.28
C THR A 423 30.99 -5.14 40.33
N GLY A 424 31.14 -5.76 39.17
CA GLY A 424 31.99 -6.94 38.95
C GLY A 424 31.40 -8.31 39.24
N TYR A 425 31.25 -9.13 38.19
CA TYR A 425 31.77 -10.49 38.15
C TYR A 425 32.20 -10.82 36.71
N LYS A 426 33.49 -11.15 36.57
CA LYS A 426 34.04 -11.89 35.42
C LYS A 426 33.61 -13.33 35.57
N ASP A 427 33.20 -13.97 34.48
CA ASP A 427 33.51 -15.39 34.27
C ASP A 427 33.81 -15.65 32.80
N GLN A 428 35.01 -16.15 32.59
CA GLN A 428 35.43 -16.86 31.39
C GLN A 428 34.86 -18.27 31.49
N ASN A 429 34.30 -18.82 30.42
CA ASN A 429 34.58 -20.21 30.06
C ASN A 429 34.25 -20.51 28.60
N ASN A 430 35.24 -21.13 27.97
CA ASN A 430 35.28 -21.65 26.61
C ASN A 430 34.55 -23.01 26.50
N SER A 431 34.30 -23.36 25.23
CA SER A 431 34.23 -24.73 24.68
C SER A 431 32.90 -25.46 24.82
N ALA A 432 32.21 -25.74 23.72
CA ALA A 432 32.58 -26.77 22.74
C ALA A 432 31.47 -26.98 21.67
N SER A 433 31.94 -27.10 20.42
CA SER A 433 31.47 -27.98 19.33
C SER A 433 30.00 -28.33 19.17
N SER A 434 29.44 -27.93 18.03
CA SER A 434 28.73 -28.86 17.15
C SER A 434 28.90 -28.48 15.68
N SER A 435 29.06 -29.51 14.87
CA SER A 435 29.72 -29.55 13.57
C SER A 435 28.72 -29.63 12.41
N GLN A 436 29.22 -29.29 11.21
CA GLN A 436 28.82 -29.76 9.87
C GLN A 436 27.48 -29.22 9.33
N SER A 437 27.34 -28.75 8.09
CA SER A 437 28.05 -29.07 6.85
C SER A 437 27.84 -27.97 5.80
N TYR A 438 28.92 -27.56 5.11
CA TYR A 438 28.85 -26.84 3.84
C TYR A 438 29.11 -27.84 2.71
N ILE A 439 28.20 -27.89 1.74
CA ILE A 439 28.37 -28.67 0.52
C ILE A 439 29.38 -27.95 -0.36
N ASN A 440 30.47 -28.65 -0.61
CA ASN A 440 31.58 -28.31 -1.49
C ASN A 440 31.19 -28.78 -2.90
N ILE A 441 31.14 -27.88 -3.89
CA ILE A 441 31.05 -28.29 -5.30
C ILE A 441 32.42 -28.02 -5.93
N ASN A 442 33.03 -29.13 -6.37
CA ASN A 442 34.34 -29.20 -6.99
C ASN A 442 34.42 -28.40 -8.29
N GLU A 443 35.52 -27.66 -8.40
CA GLU A 443 36.20 -27.34 -9.64
C GLU A 443 36.69 -28.63 -10.33
N SER A 444 36.48 -28.73 -11.65
CA SER A 444 37.40 -29.48 -12.50
C SER A 444 37.32 -28.99 -13.95
N SER A 445 38.51 -28.71 -14.48
CA SER A 445 38.95 -28.90 -15.89
C SER A 445 38.94 -27.68 -16.81
N ILE A 446 40.11 -27.02 -16.84
CA ILE A 446 40.69 -26.28 -17.99
C ILE A 446 41.50 -27.30 -18.83
N PRO A 447 41.54 -27.18 -20.17
CA PRO A 447 42.73 -26.62 -20.86
C PRO A 447 42.32 -25.69 -22.03
N GLY A 448 42.86 -24.49 -22.20
CA GLY A 448 44.21 -24.17 -22.70
C GLY A 448 44.20 -22.72 -23.21
N SER A 449 45.24 -21.92 -22.91
CA SER A 449 46.15 -21.25 -23.87
C SER A 449 45.43 -20.34 -24.88
N GLU A 450 45.72 -19.05 -25.03
CA GLU A 450 46.99 -18.34 -24.97
C GLU A 450 46.69 -16.83 -25.09
N ASP A 451 47.73 -16.05 -24.85
CA ASP A 451 47.94 -14.64 -25.23
C ASP A 451 47.59 -13.49 -24.28
N LYS A 452 48.68 -12.77 -24.04
CA LYS A 452 48.95 -11.66 -23.14
C LYS A 452 48.56 -10.36 -23.84
N ASP A 453 48.07 -9.40 -23.08
CA ASP A 453 48.43 -7.99 -23.25
C ASP A 453 48.13 -7.23 -21.96
N GLU A 454 49.19 -6.96 -21.20
CA GLU A 454 49.19 -6.04 -20.07
C GLU A 454 49.30 -4.61 -20.61
N SER A 455 48.26 -3.79 -20.39
CA SER A 455 48.36 -2.34 -20.56
C SER A 455 48.24 -1.64 -19.21
N TYR A 456 49.30 -0.90 -18.89
CA TYR A 456 49.45 -0.04 -17.72
C TYR A 456 48.45 1.13 -17.77
N ILE A 457 47.64 1.29 -16.71
CA ILE A 457 46.90 2.53 -16.45
C ILE A 457 47.77 3.43 -15.58
N SER A 458 48.19 4.56 -16.13
CA SER A 458 48.86 5.65 -15.42
C SER A 458 47.84 6.50 -14.66
N ILE A 459 48.13 6.73 -13.39
CA ILE A 459 47.38 7.62 -12.50
C ILE A 459 47.81 9.07 -12.81
N VAL A 460 46.86 9.89 -13.26
CA VAL A 460 47.04 11.33 -13.48
C VAL A 460 46.69 12.09 -12.20
N GLU A 461 47.64 12.89 -11.73
CA GLU A 461 47.50 13.82 -10.60
C GLU A 461 46.49 14.95 -10.90
N ASN A 462 45.47 15.09 -10.07
CA ASN A 462 44.54 16.22 -10.10
C ASN A 462 45.14 17.45 -9.40
N LYS A 463 45.35 18.52 -10.17
CA LYS A 463 45.68 19.87 -9.67
C LYS A 463 44.42 20.60 -9.17
N SER A 464 44.61 21.36 -8.10
CA SER A 464 43.63 22.25 -7.46
C SER A 464 42.97 23.27 -8.41
N PRO A 465 41.72 23.68 -8.15
CA PRO A 465 41.00 24.64 -8.98
C PRO A 465 41.41 26.10 -8.67
N GLN A 466 41.72 26.85 -9.72
CA GLN A 466 41.83 28.32 -9.68
C GLN A 466 40.50 28.97 -10.07
N LEU A 467 40.29 30.13 -9.46
CA LEU A 467 39.17 31.05 -9.54
C LEU A 467 38.90 31.54 -10.97
N ILE A 468 37.62 31.63 -11.35
CA ILE A 468 37.12 32.32 -12.55
C ILE A 468 36.58 33.69 -12.13
N PRO A 469 36.92 34.80 -12.82
CA PRO A 469 36.17 36.04 -12.74
C PRO A 469 35.14 36.17 -13.87
N GLU A 470 34.06 36.88 -13.55
CA GLU A 470 32.97 37.29 -14.43
C GLU A 470 33.43 38.19 -15.60
N GLY A 471 32.73 38.10 -16.75
CA GLY A 471 32.87 39.10 -17.81
C GLY A 471 32.13 38.81 -19.12
N LYS A 472 30.89 39.28 -19.20
CA LYS A 472 30.19 39.98 -20.31
C LYS A 472 30.11 39.40 -21.74
N ASP A 473 28.85 39.44 -22.21
CA ASP A 473 28.34 39.84 -23.54
C ASP A 473 29.02 39.33 -24.81
N ASN A 474 28.27 38.58 -25.64
CA ASN A 474 27.97 38.99 -27.01
C ASN A 474 26.96 38.09 -27.72
N THR A 475 26.06 38.77 -28.43
CA THR A 475 25.16 38.33 -29.49
C THR A 475 25.90 37.89 -30.76
N HIS A 476 25.54 36.76 -31.37
CA HIS A 476 25.23 36.64 -32.81
C HIS A 476 24.92 35.18 -33.25
N PHE A 477 23.83 35.05 -34.00
CA PHE A 477 23.58 34.18 -35.16
C PHE A 477 24.63 33.10 -35.54
N PHE A 478 24.18 31.86 -35.69
CA PHE A 478 24.13 31.15 -36.98
C PHE A 478 23.15 29.97 -36.87
N GLY A 479 22.26 29.83 -37.85
CA GLY A 479 21.51 28.60 -38.06
C GLY A 479 22.35 27.62 -38.87
N ASP A 480 22.10 26.33 -38.69
CA ASP A 480 22.40 25.35 -39.74
C ASP A 480 21.47 24.14 -39.67
N LYS A 481 21.08 23.75 -40.88
CA LYS A 481 20.31 22.57 -41.25
C LYS A 481 21.04 21.30 -40.83
N LEU A 482 20.29 20.30 -40.36
CA LEU A 482 20.73 18.91 -40.36
C LEU A 482 19.73 18.08 -41.18
N ASP A 483 20.24 17.55 -42.29
CA ASP A 483 19.63 16.49 -43.09
C ASP A 483 19.62 15.19 -42.26
N SER A 484 18.43 14.65 -41.99
CA SER A 484 18.27 13.32 -41.40
C SER A 484 18.22 12.26 -42.49
N SER A 485 19.31 11.50 -42.58
CA SER A 485 19.47 10.27 -43.36
C SER A 485 18.45 9.20 -42.94
N VAL A 486 17.78 8.63 -43.95
CA VAL A 486 16.82 7.53 -43.86
C VAL A 486 17.57 6.22 -43.63
N GLY A 487 17.37 5.60 -42.47
CA GLY A 487 17.74 4.22 -42.17
C GLY A 487 16.49 3.36 -42.01
N GLY A 488 16.05 2.71 -43.08
CA GLY A 488 14.93 1.76 -43.04
C GLY A 488 15.34 0.44 -42.41
N SER A 489 14.74 0.10 -41.26
CA SER A 489 14.74 -1.26 -40.72
C SER A 489 13.36 -1.88 -40.94
N GLN A 490 13.30 -2.90 -41.80
CA GLN A 490 12.13 -3.77 -41.93
C GLN A 490 12.00 -4.64 -40.68
N VAL A 491 11.06 -4.31 -39.81
CA VAL A 491 10.57 -5.22 -38.77
C VAL A 491 9.50 -6.12 -39.40
N LYS A 492 9.75 -7.43 -39.39
CA LYS A 492 8.74 -8.44 -39.75
C LYS A 492 7.77 -8.55 -38.57
N SER A 493 6.60 -7.92 -38.71
CA SER A 493 5.47 -8.08 -37.79
C SER A 493 4.84 -9.47 -37.98
N ASP A 494 4.77 -10.25 -36.90
CA ASP A 494 4.15 -11.57 -36.85
C ASP A 494 2.61 -11.42 -36.90
N ARG A 495 2.01 -11.80 -38.03
CA ARG A 495 0.56 -11.74 -38.32
C ARG A 495 -0.32 -12.75 -37.54
N SER A 496 0.18 -13.33 -36.45
CA SER A 496 -0.45 -14.49 -35.81
C SER A 496 -1.68 -14.14 -34.95
N SER A 497 -1.70 -12.97 -34.30
CA SER A 497 -2.79 -12.55 -33.39
C SER A 497 -4.10 -12.22 -34.11
N PHE A 498 -4.05 -11.82 -35.39
CA PHE A 498 -5.22 -11.39 -36.17
C PHE A 498 -6.16 -12.55 -36.54
N ILE A 499 -5.63 -13.77 -36.73
CA ILE A 499 -6.42 -14.92 -37.18
C ILE A 499 -7.36 -15.43 -36.07
N ILE A 500 -6.97 -15.25 -34.80
CA ILE A 500 -7.71 -15.80 -33.65
C ILE A 500 -9.01 -15.03 -33.41
N VAL A 501 -8.97 -13.69 -33.46
CA VAL A 501 -10.17 -12.86 -33.25
C VAL A 501 -11.18 -13.03 -34.39
N GLU A 502 -10.71 -13.11 -35.64
CA GLU A 502 -11.58 -13.32 -36.81
C GLU A 502 -12.24 -14.72 -36.79
N ALA A 503 -11.52 -15.74 -36.34
CA ALA A 503 -12.03 -17.11 -36.21
C ALA A 503 -13.13 -17.23 -35.14
N GLU A 504 -12.98 -16.58 -33.98
CA GLU A 504 -13.96 -16.65 -32.90
C GLU A 504 -15.25 -15.88 -33.25
N ILE A 505 -15.13 -14.76 -33.99
CA ILE A 505 -16.27 -14.02 -34.57
C ILE A 505 -17.03 -14.89 -35.58
N LYS A 506 -16.33 -15.58 -36.49
CA LYS A 506 -16.95 -16.51 -37.45
C LYS A 506 -17.66 -17.68 -36.76
N LYS A 507 -17.07 -18.25 -35.71
CA LYS A 507 -17.63 -19.36 -34.94
C LYS A 507 -18.93 -18.98 -34.23
N ARG A 508 -19.03 -17.75 -33.71
CA ARG A 508 -20.24 -17.24 -33.06
C ARG A 508 -21.37 -16.96 -34.06
N ASN A 509 -21.03 -16.41 -35.22
CA ASN A 509 -21.99 -16.20 -36.31
C ASN A 509 -22.55 -17.53 -36.86
N LEU A 510 -21.71 -18.57 -36.97
CA LEU A 510 -22.15 -19.91 -37.35
C LEU A 510 -23.06 -20.57 -36.30
N SER A 511 -22.78 -20.37 -35.00
CA SER A 511 -23.62 -20.86 -33.91
C SER A 511 -25.00 -20.19 -33.88
N LEU A 512 -25.05 -18.87 -34.11
CA LEU A 512 -26.30 -18.10 -34.16
C LEU A 512 -27.14 -18.46 -35.40
N MET A 513 -26.51 -18.72 -36.55
CA MET A 513 -27.22 -19.19 -37.75
C MET A 513 -27.78 -20.61 -37.60
N ASN A 514 -27.09 -21.51 -36.87
CA ASN A 514 -27.57 -22.87 -36.64
C ASN A 514 -28.75 -22.96 -35.65
N ASN A 515 -28.82 -22.03 -34.68
CA ASN A 515 -29.92 -22.01 -33.71
C ASN A 515 -31.23 -21.44 -34.28
N ASN A 516 -31.17 -20.64 -35.36
CA ASN A 516 -32.37 -20.12 -36.03
C ASN A 516 -33.03 -21.13 -36.99
N ASN A 517 -32.44 -22.29 -37.23
CA ASN A 517 -32.95 -23.29 -38.19
C ASN A 517 -33.62 -24.52 -37.54
N LYS A 518 -33.83 -24.53 -36.21
CA LYS A 518 -34.50 -25.62 -35.49
C LYS A 518 -35.91 -25.28 -34.96
N GLY A 519 -36.47 -24.13 -35.36
CA GLY A 519 -37.81 -23.71 -34.96
C GLY A 519 -38.86 -23.88 -36.06
N GLY A 520 -39.53 -25.04 -36.09
CA GLY A 520 -40.92 -25.14 -36.54
C GLY A 520 -41.19 -25.84 -37.88
N PHE A 521 -41.92 -26.96 -37.82
CA PHE A 521 -43.28 -27.08 -38.36
C PHE A 521 -43.86 -28.45 -37.94
N ASN A 522 -44.58 -28.50 -36.81
CA ASN A 522 -45.57 -29.54 -36.56
C ASN A 522 -46.95 -28.89 -36.68
N SER A 523 -47.58 -29.11 -37.83
CA SER A 523 -48.97 -28.78 -38.12
C SER A 523 -49.82 -29.99 -37.79
N SER A 524 -50.62 -29.91 -36.73
CA SER A 524 -51.80 -30.76 -36.56
C SER A 524 -52.89 -29.94 -35.88
N ASP A 525 -53.87 -29.50 -36.66
CA ASP A 525 -55.28 -29.45 -36.28
C ASP A 525 -56.10 -28.92 -37.46
N TYR A 526 -56.76 -29.84 -38.18
CA TYR A 526 -58.05 -29.69 -38.85
C TYR A 526 -58.50 -31.08 -39.33
N GLY A 527 -59.59 -31.59 -38.76
CA GLY A 527 -60.26 -32.82 -39.17
C GLY A 527 -60.75 -33.68 -38.02
#